data_AF-B6GAI4-F1
#
_entry.id   AF-B6GAI4-F1
#
_cell.length_a   1.000
_cell.length_b   1.000
_cell.length_c   1.000
_cell.angle_alpha   90.00
_cell.angle_beta   90.00
_cell.angle_gamma   90.00
#
_symmetry.space_group_name_H-M   'P 1'
#
loop_
_entity.id
_entity.type
_entity.pdbx_description
1 polymer ?
#
loop_
_entity_poly.entity_id
_entity_poly.type
_entity_poly.pdbx_seq_one_letter_code
_entity_poly.pdbx_strand_id
1 'polypeptide(L)'
;MDYEWKNETFMLKHLQCVISAAEEIALKGIPSQAPFALTAIWRTKGQASILDTECFDAFVWSDMAFVQLFIDAARRNDKPPISRPSRSLIWLIKALFDYSAQGIVTFEKTRSEITYGAQTDKAGSFSGESLSPFLQGNTFLHPRIPDVDYSKIVDPSGIDLLKPERRLDGALVSAKTLGSYISISQ
;
A
#
# COMPACT_ATOMS: atom_id res chain seq x y z
N MET A 1 1.02 -32.42 3.16
CA MET A 1 2.25 -32.02 3.88
C MET A 1 1.79 -31.02 4.92
N ASP A 2 1.88 -31.36 6.21
CA ASP A 2 1.39 -30.49 7.28
C ASP A 2 2.45 -29.44 7.60
N TYR A 3 2.25 -28.22 7.10
CA TYR A 3 3.14 -27.09 7.41
C TYR A 3 3.00 -26.70 8.89
N GLU A 4 4.11 -26.58 9.62
CA GLU A 4 4.13 -26.08 11.00
C GLU A 4 4.06 -24.55 11.04
N TRP A 5 2.93 -23.96 10.63
CA TRP A 5 2.74 -22.51 10.47
C TRP A 5 3.10 -21.66 11.70
N LYS A 6 3.03 -22.23 12.91
CA LYS A 6 3.33 -21.54 14.18
C LYS A 6 4.81 -21.62 14.57
N ASN A 7 5.59 -22.48 13.93
CA ASN A 7 7.01 -22.71 14.23
C ASN A 7 7.87 -21.79 13.35
N GLU A 8 8.44 -20.74 13.93
CA GLU A 8 9.26 -19.77 13.19
C GLU A 8 10.46 -20.42 12.49
N THR A 9 11.14 -21.35 13.18
CA THR A 9 12.32 -22.01 12.60
C THR A 9 11.94 -22.89 11.42
N PHE A 10 10.81 -23.60 11.51
CA PHE A 10 10.26 -24.35 10.39
C PHE A 10 9.90 -23.41 9.24
N MET A 11 9.15 -22.35 9.51
CA MET A 11 8.66 -21.43 8.49
C MET A 11 9.78 -20.63 7.83
N LEU A 12 10.85 -20.28 8.55
CA LEU A 12 12.01 -19.61 7.97
C LEU A 12 12.73 -20.52 6.98
N LYS A 13 12.92 -21.81 7.32
CA LYS A 13 13.51 -22.81 6.41
C LYS A 13 12.68 -23.02 5.13
N HIS A 14 11.37 -22.78 5.21
CA HIS A 14 10.44 -22.95 4.10
C HIS A 14 9.93 -21.63 3.52
N LEU A 15 10.53 -20.49 3.87
CA LEU A 15 10.06 -19.18 3.42
C LEU A 15 10.09 -19.07 1.88
N GLN A 16 11.08 -19.68 1.24
CA GLN A 16 11.16 -19.73 -0.22
C GLN A 16 9.98 -20.50 -0.83
N CYS A 17 9.49 -21.57 -0.21
CA CYS A 17 8.30 -22.27 -0.67
C CYS A 17 7.05 -21.37 -0.59
N VAL A 18 6.94 -20.55 0.46
CA VAL A 18 5.84 -19.57 0.60
C VAL A 18 5.91 -18.50 -0.48
N ILE A 19 7.11 -17.99 -0.76
CA ILE A 19 7.36 -17.02 -1.83
C ILE A 19 7.00 -17.61 -3.20
N SER A 20 7.48 -18.82 -3.53
CA SER A 20 7.17 -19.48 -4.80
C SER A 20 5.68 -19.78 -4.96
N ALA A 21 4.99 -20.19 -3.89
CA ALA A 21 3.54 -20.40 -3.93
C ALA A 21 2.80 -19.09 -4.22
N ALA A 22 3.21 -17.98 -3.60
CA ALA A 22 2.64 -16.66 -3.85
C ALA A 22 2.86 -16.20 -5.30
N GLU A 23 4.06 -16.41 -5.84
CA GLU A 23 4.39 -16.11 -7.23
C GLU A 23 3.53 -16.92 -8.21
N GLU A 24 3.35 -18.22 -7.95
CA GLU A 24 2.51 -19.09 -8.78
C GLU A 24 1.04 -18.67 -8.76
N ILE A 25 0.52 -18.28 -7.59
CA ILE A 25 -0.83 -17.71 -7.46
C ILE A 25 -0.93 -16.43 -8.28
N ALA A 26 0.02 -15.51 -8.13
CA ALA A 26 0.00 -14.25 -8.86
C ALA A 26 0.05 -14.46 -10.38
N LEU A 27 0.94 -15.33 -10.86
CA LEU A 27 1.10 -15.65 -12.28
C LEU A 27 -0.15 -16.30 -12.87
N LYS A 28 -0.73 -17.30 -12.20
CA LYS A 28 -1.96 -17.96 -12.65
C LYS A 28 -3.18 -17.06 -12.57
N GLY A 29 -3.17 -16.08 -11.67
CA GLY A 29 -4.25 -15.10 -11.51
C GLY A 29 -4.22 -13.95 -12.51
N ILE A 30 -3.13 -13.75 -13.28
CA ILE A 30 -3.01 -12.66 -14.27
C ILE A 30 -4.23 -12.55 -15.21
N PRO A 31 -4.74 -13.65 -15.81
CA PRO A 31 -5.88 -13.57 -16.74
C PRO A 31 -7.20 -13.15 -16.06
N SER A 32 -7.30 -13.31 -14.74
CA SER A 32 -8.52 -13.03 -13.96
C SER A 32 -8.33 -11.92 -12.92
N GLN A 33 -7.22 -11.19 -12.99
CA GLN A 33 -6.91 -10.15 -12.02
C GLN A 33 -7.96 -9.04 -12.06
N ALA A 34 -8.23 -8.44 -10.91
CA ALA A 34 -9.24 -7.40 -10.78
C ALA A 34 -8.68 -6.17 -10.05
N PRO A 35 -9.19 -4.95 -10.33
CA PRO A 35 -8.91 -3.78 -9.52
C PRO A 35 -9.19 -4.06 -8.04
N PHE A 36 -8.22 -3.78 -7.18
CA PHE A 36 -8.25 -4.14 -5.77
C PHE A 36 -8.08 -2.95 -4.84
N ALA A 37 -7.06 -2.12 -5.09
CA ALA A 37 -6.74 -0.99 -4.23
C ALA A 37 -6.46 0.28 -5.06
N LEU A 38 -6.80 1.43 -4.50
CA LEU A 38 -6.49 2.74 -5.06
C LEU A 38 -5.45 3.42 -4.17
N THR A 39 -4.38 3.95 -4.77
CA THR A 39 -3.41 4.82 -4.09
C THR A 39 -3.46 6.18 -4.74
N ALA A 40 -4.01 7.17 -4.03
CA ALA A 40 -3.91 8.56 -4.46
C ALA A 40 -2.47 9.06 -4.28
N ILE A 41 -1.99 9.83 -5.24
CA ILE A 41 -0.72 10.54 -5.17
C ILE A 41 -0.97 12.04 -5.14
N TRP A 42 -0.15 12.75 -4.37
CA TRP A 42 -0.13 14.20 -4.34
C TRP A 42 1.31 14.70 -4.35
N ARG A 43 1.54 15.87 -4.96
CA ARG A 43 2.85 16.52 -4.99
C ARG A 43 2.80 17.96 -4.53
N THR A 44 3.88 18.37 -3.89
CA THR A 44 4.13 19.74 -3.44
C THR A 44 5.42 20.26 -4.07
N LYS A 45 5.57 21.59 -4.13
CA LYS A 45 6.81 22.25 -4.55
C LYS A 45 7.89 22.04 -3.48
N GLY A 46 8.69 21.00 -3.67
CA GLY A 46 9.68 20.57 -2.68
C GLY A 46 9.02 20.25 -1.34
N GLN A 47 9.54 20.85 -0.26
CA GLN A 47 9.01 20.67 1.09
C GLN A 47 7.96 21.73 1.50
N ALA A 48 7.65 22.71 0.64
CA ALA A 48 6.69 23.75 0.95
C ALA A 48 5.26 23.19 0.95
N SER A 49 4.38 23.78 1.76
CA SER A 49 2.93 23.50 1.75
C SER A 49 2.24 24.17 0.55
N ILE A 50 2.79 23.98 -0.65
CA ILE A 50 2.28 24.54 -1.89
C ILE A 50 2.15 23.39 -2.88
N LEU A 51 0.95 23.18 -3.42
CA LEU A 51 0.71 22.17 -4.45
C LEU A 51 1.62 22.42 -5.66
N ASP A 52 2.13 21.34 -6.24
CA ASP A 52 2.82 21.41 -7.53
C ASP A 52 1.81 21.72 -8.66
N THR A 53 2.26 22.31 -9.76
CA THR A 53 1.40 22.56 -10.93
C THR A 53 0.77 21.26 -11.43
N GLU A 54 1.48 20.15 -11.33
CA GLU A 54 1.00 18.79 -11.62
C GLU A 54 0.99 18.00 -10.31
N CYS A 55 -0.11 18.09 -9.54
CA CYS A 55 -0.12 17.64 -8.15
C CYS A 55 -0.90 16.37 -7.89
N PHE A 56 -2.06 16.10 -8.50
CA PHE A 56 -2.88 14.95 -8.12
C PHE A 56 -2.97 13.88 -9.21
N ASP A 57 -2.94 12.62 -8.76
CA ASP A 57 -3.31 11.46 -9.58
C ASP A 57 -3.69 10.29 -8.67
N ALA A 58 -4.00 9.14 -9.26
CA ALA A 58 -4.18 7.90 -8.54
C ALA A 58 -3.67 6.69 -9.35
N PHE A 59 -3.16 5.70 -8.62
CA PHE A 59 -2.78 4.40 -9.13
C PHE A 59 -3.80 3.35 -8.69
N VAL A 60 -4.25 2.54 -9.64
CA VAL A 60 -5.10 1.38 -9.36
C VAL A 60 -4.23 0.14 -9.36
N TRP A 61 -4.18 -0.55 -8.23
CA TRP A 61 -3.55 -1.85 -8.09
C TRP A 61 -4.54 -2.92 -8.48
N SER A 62 -4.13 -3.87 -9.31
CA SER A 62 -4.83 -5.15 -9.36
C SER A 62 -4.50 -5.97 -8.10
N ASP A 63 -5.35 -6.92 -7.76
CA ASP A 63 -5.10 -7.91 -6.71
C ASP A 63 -3.74 -8.62 -6.91
N MET A 64 -3.44 -9.07 -8.13
CA MET A 64 -2.17 -9.73 -8.44
C MET A 64 -0.96 -8.79 -8.30
N ALA A 65 -1.06 -7.53 -8.74
CA ALA A 65 -0.01 -6.53 -8.53
C ALA A 65 0.18 -6.22 -7.04
N PHE A 66 -0.91 -6.20 -6.26
CA PHE A 66 -0.85 -5.99 -4.82
C PHE A 66 -0.14 -7.14 -4.11
N VAL A 67 -0.32 -8.39 -4.55
CA VAL A 67 0.43 -9.55 -4.02
C VAL A 67 1.94 -9.42 -4.26
N GLN A 68 2.37 -8.84 -5.39
CA GLN A 68 3.79 -8.63 -5.68
C GLN A 68 4.49 -7.76 -4.64
N LEU A 69 3.78 -6.81 -4.00
CA LEU A 69 4.34 -6.01 -2.89
C LEU A 69 4.79 -6.90 -1.72
N PHE A 70 3.99 -7.91 -1.38
CA PHE A 70 4.32 -8.85 -0.30
C PHE A 70 5.47 -9.77 -0.69
N ILE A 71 5.47 -10.25 -1.93
CA ILE A 71 6.53 -11.11 -2.49
C ILE A 71 7.88 -10.39 -2.44
N ASP A 72 7.97 -9.20 -3.01
CA ASP A 72 9.21 -8.44 -3.09
C ASP A 72 9.73 -8.03 -1.72
N ALA A 73 8.83 -7.73 -0.78
CA ALA A 73 9.21 -7.43 0.59
C ALA A 73 9.70 -8.67 1.35
N ALA A 74 9.11 -9.84 1.11
CA ALA A 74 9.52 -11.09 1.74
C ALA A 74 10.85 -11.62 1.19
N ARG A 75 11.14 -11.44 -0.11
CA ARG A 75 12.41 -11.83 -0.76
C ARG A 75 13.64 -11.21 -0.10
N ARG A 76 13.49 -10.07 0.55
CA ARG A 76 14.58 -9.38 1.29
C ARG A 76 14.90 -10.02 2.66
N ASN A 77 14.16 -11.04 3.09
CA ASN A 77 14.39 -11.72 4.35
C ASN A 77 15.23 -12.99 4.13
N ASP A 78 16.54 -12.84 4.26
CA ASP A 78 17.54 -13.90 4.07
C ASP A 78 18.00 -14.53 5.40
N LYS A 79 17.72 -13.89 6.54
CA LYS A 79 18.20 -14.28 7.86
C LYS A 79 17.11 -14.22 8.92
N PRO A 80 17.23 -15.00 10.01
CA PRO A 80 16.36 -14.86 11.18
C PRO A 80 16.48 -13.46 11.81
N PRO A 81 15.42 -12.95 12.46
CA PRO A 81 14.08 -13.54 12.56
C PRO A 81 13.25 -13.36 11.27
N ILE A 82 12.08 -14.00 11.20
CA ILE A 82 11.13 -13.72 10.11
C ILE A 82 10.73 -12.25 10.16
N SER A 83 10.97 -11.53 9.06
CA SER A 83 10.67 -10.11 8.99
C SER A 83 9.16 -9.83 9.02
N ARG A 84 8.79 -8.61 9.42
CA ARG A 84 7.39 -8.16 9.42
C ARG A 84 6.71 -8.33 8.03
N PRO A 85 7.36 -7.98 6.90
CA PRO A 85 6.80 -8.27 5.57
C PRO A 85 6.67 -9.76 5.25
N SER A 86 7.69 -10.58 5.54
CA SER A 86 7.64 -12.03 5.31
C SER A 86 6.50 -12.69 6.08
N ARG A 87 6.27 -12.26 7.32
CA ARG A 87 5.13 -12.72 8.13
C ARG A 87 3.79 -12.34 7.51
N SER A 88 3.69 -11.16 6.92
CA SER A 88 2.47 -10.72 6.23
C SER A 88 2.18 -11.59 5.00
N LEU A 89 3.23 -11.98 4.25
CA LEU A 89 3.10 -12.93 3.14
C LEU A 89 2.68 -14.32 3.62
N ILE A 90 3.27 -14.82 4.71
CA ILE A 90 2.86 -16.10 5.32
C ILE A 90 1.38 -16.08 5.71
N TRP A 91 0.89 -14.98 6.31
CA TRP A 91 -0.53 -14.85 6.65
C TRP A 91 -1.43 -14.90 5.42
N LEU A 92 -1.05 -14.20 4.35
CA LEU A 92 -1.79 -14.19 3.10
C LEU A 92 -1.88 -15.61 2.51
N ILE A 93 -0.75 -16.31 2.40
CA ILE A 93 -0.71 -17.67 1.85
C ILE A 93 -1.48 -18.66 2.73
N LYS A 94 -1.37 -18.55 4.05
CA LYS A 94 -2.17 -19.38 4.97
C LYS A 94 -3.66 -19.12 4.80
N ALA A 95 -4.08 -17.85 4.68
CA ALA A 95 -5.48 -17.51 4.48
C ALA A 95 -6.02 -18.06 3.15
N LEU A 96 -5.26 -17.95 2.06
CA LEU A 96 -5.64 -18.50 0.75
C LEU A 96 -5.71 -20.03 0.78
N PHE A 97 -4.76 -20.69 1.46
CA PHE A 97 -4.77 -22.13 1.65
C PHE A 97 -5.96 -22.60 2.49
N ASP A 98 -6.27 -21.91 3.59
CA ASP A 98 -7.44 -22.22 4.40
C ASP A 98 -8.71 -22.04 3.59
N TYR A 99 -8.85 -20.93 2.88
CA TYR A 99 -10.02 -20.72 2.03
C TYR A 99 -10.18 -21.81 0.98
N SER A 100 -9.09 -22.25 0.33
CA SER A 100 -9.17 -23.29 -0.69
C SER A 100 -9.50 -24.68 -0.11
N ALA A 101 -9.05 -24.98 1.11
CA ALA A 101 -9.26 -26.28 1.75
C ALA A 101 -10.64 -26.42 2.42
N GLN A 102 -11.16 -25.35 3.02
CA GLN A 102 -12.38 -25.39 3.86
C GLN A 102 -13.45 -24.34 3.48
N GLY A 103 -13.19 -23.45 2.51
CA GLY A 103 -14.12 -22.41 2.07
C GLY A 103 -14.30 -21.24 3.04
N ILE A 104 -13.58 -21.22 4.16
CA ILE A 104 -13.70 -20.22 5.22
C ILE A 104 -12.30 -19.81 5.70
N VAL A 105 -12.13 -18.53 6.06
CA VAL A 105 -10.90 -18.01 6.68
C VAL A 105 -11.23 -17.39 8.03
N THR A 106 -10.47 -17.75 9.07
CA THR A 106 -10.49 -17.04 10.36
C THR A 106 -9.20 -16.25 10.50
N PHE A 107 -9.16 -15.06 9.89
CA PHE A 107 -7.91 -14.30 9.75
C PHE A 107 -7.36 -13.84 11.10
N GLU A 108 -8.22 -13.51 12.06
CA GLU A 108 -7.83 -13.13 13.42
C GLU A 108 -7.00 -14.24 14.08
N LYS A 109 -7.40 -15.50 13.88
CA LYS A 109 -6.70 -16.66 14.39
C LYS A 109 -5.32 -16.77 13.73
N THR A 110 -5.25 -16.74 12.40
CA THR A 110 -4.00 -16.74 11.63
C THR A 110 -3.04 -15.64 12.10
N ARG A 111 -3.53 -14.41 12.25
CA ARG A 111 -2.75 -13.26 12.71
C ARG A 111 -2.24 -13.43 14.14
N SER A 112 -3.05 -14.01 15.03
CA SER A 112 -2.69 -14.20 16.44
C SER A 112 -1.73 -15.37 16.69
N GLU A 113 -1.81 -16.41 15.86
CA GLU A 113 -1.02 -17.64 16.02
C GLU A 113 0.34 -17.56 15.31
N ILE A 114 0.41 -16.81 14.21
CA ILE A 114 1.62 -16.68 13.39
C ILE A 114 2.26 -15.31 13.67
N THR A 115 2.61 -15.04 14.93
CA THR A 115 3.26 -13.78 15.34
C THR A 115 4.78 -13.92 15.48
N TYR A 116 5.23 -15.14 15.81
CA TYR A 116 6.60 -15.47 16.17
C TYR A 116 7.15 -14.56 17.29
N GLY A 117 6.30 -14.20 18.26
CA GLY A 117 6.68 -13.36 19.40
C GLY A 117 6.90 -11.87 19.08
N ALA A 118 6.66 -11.42 17.83
CA ALA A 118 6.83 -10.03 17.42
C ALA A 118 5.50 -9.26 17.32
N GLN A 119 5.58 -7.93 17.45
CA GLN A 119 4.44 -7.03 17.27
C GLN A 119 3.90 -7.08 15.83
N THR A 120 2.57 -7.10 15.72
CA THR A 120 1.82 -7.26 14.46
C THR A 120 1.18 -5.98 13.93
N ASP A 121 1.36 -4.86 14.62
CA ASP A 121 0.90 -3.56 14.16
C ASP A 121 1.51 -3.27 12.76
N LYS A 122 0.72 -2.69 11.85
CA LYS A 122 1.20 -2.27 10.51
C LYS A 122 1.86 -3.40 9.69
N ALA A 123 1.56 -4.66 10.00
CA ALA A 123 1.93 -5.79 9.14
C ALA A 123 1.15 -5.65 7.83
N GLY A 124 1.86 -5.54 6.70
CA GLY A 124 1.31 -5.13 5.40
C GLY A 124 1.44 -3.63 5.09
N SER A 125 2.17 -2.85 5.90
CA SER A 125 2.54 -1.48 5.56
C SER A 125 3.80 -1.46 4.69
N PHE A 126 3.72 -0.81 3.53
CA PHE A 126 4.83 -0.62 2.60
C PHE A 126 5.21 0.86 2.54
N SER A 127 6.52 1.15 2.53
CA SER A 127 7.04 2.52 2.40
C SER A 127 7.15 2.92 0.92
N GLY A 128 7.28 4.22 0.65
CA GLY A 128 7.41 4.75 -0.72
C GLY A 128 8.55 4.12 -1.53
N GLU A 129 9.67 3.77 -0.89
CA GLU A 129 10.79 3.07 -1.55
C GLU A 129 10.37 1.67 -2.06
N SER A 130 9.55 0.94 -1.30
CA SER A 130 9.04 -0.37 -1.72
C SER A 130 7.99 -0.28 -2.83
N LEU A 131 7.28 0.85 -2.93
CA LEU A 131 6.27 1.08 -3.96
C LEU A 131 6.87 1.63 -5.26
N SER A 132 8.01 2.33 -5.19
CA SER A 132 8.65 3.01 -6.32
C SER A 132 8.83 2.13 -7.57
N PRO A 133 9.24 0.85 -7.47
CA PRO A 133 9.36 -0.02 -8.65
C PRO A 133 8.03 -0.25 -9.39
N PHE A 134 6.90 -0.17 -8.69
CA PHE A 134 5.56 -0.41 -9.24
C PHE A 134 4.86 0.88 -9.72
N LEU A 135 5.30 2.03 -9.21
CA LEU A 135 4.72 3.34 -9.52
C LEU A 135 5.48 4.08 -10.62
N GLN A 136 6.25 3.37 -11.45
CA GLN A 136 7.02 4.00 -12.52
C GLN A 136 6.11 4.43 -13.69
N GLY A 137 6.53 5.48 -14.40
CA GLY A 137 5.91 5.90 -15.64
C GLY A 137 5.55 7.38 -15.69
N ASN A 138 5.02 7.80 -16.85
CA ASN A 138 4.73 9.20 -17.11
C ASN A 138 3.74 9.80 -16.11
N THR A 139 2.72 9.03 -15.72
CA THR A 139 1.68 9.47 -14.77
C THR A 139 2.21 9.76 -13.36
N PHE A 140 3.28 9.09 -12.93
CA PHE A 140 3.93 9.39 -11.65
C PHE A 140 4.82 10.63 -11.73
N LEU A 141 5.52 10.78 -12.86
CA LEU A 141 6.39 11.93 -13.14
C LEU A 141 5.59 13.20 -13.46
N HIS A 142 4.39 13.05 -14.02
CA HIS A 142 3.48 14.09 -14.44
C HIS A 142 2.04 13.70 -14.06
N PRO A 143 1.64 13.85 -12.78
CA PRO A 143 0.27 13.71 -12.31
C PRO A 143 -0.69 14.54 -13.15
N ARG A 144 -1.80 13.91 -13.56
CA ARG A 144 -2.67 14.46 -14.61
C ARG A 144 -3.56 15.60 -14.13
N ILE A 145 -3.76 15.75 -12.84
CA ILE A 145 -4.68 16.74 -12.30
C ILE A 145 -3.86 17.92 -11.76
N PRO A 146 -4.04 19.10 -12.35
CA PRO A 146 -3.28 20.27 -11.94
C PRO A 146 -3.78 20.86 -10.63
N ASP A 147 -2.96 21.71 -10.00
CA ASP A 147 -3.34 22.42 -8.78
C ASP A 147 -4.62 23.21 -8.95
N VAL A 148 -4.79 23.95 -10.05
CA VAL A 148 -6.01 24.76 -10.29
C VAL A 148 -7.32 23.97 -10.25
N ASP A 149 -7.24 22.64 -10.43
CA ASP A 149 -8.39 21.74 -10.45
C ASP A 149 -8.63 21.03 -9.10
N TYR A 150 -7.86 21.31 -8.05
CA TYR A 150 -7.99 20.62 -6.75
C TYR A 150 -9.41 20.70 -6.16
N SER A 151 -10.10 21.82 -6.37
CA SER A 151 -11.45 22.06 -5.84
C SER A 151 -12.53 21.21 -6.51
N LYS A 152 -12.24 20.58 -7.66
CA LYS A 152 -13.11 19.60 -8.31
C LYS A 152 -13.07 18.24 -7.61
N ILE A 153 -12.05 18.00 -6.79
CA ILE A 153 -11.81 16.73 -6.08
C ILE A 153 -12.12 16.89 -4.59
N VAL A 154 -11.67 18.01 -4.00
CA VAL A 154 -11.82 18.29 -2.58
C VAL A 154 -12.78 19.46 -2.43
N ASP A 155 -13.90 19.21 -1.76
CA ASP A 155 -14.87 20.25 -1.44
C ASP A 155 -14.22 21.35 -0.56
N PRO A 156 -14.30 22.63 -0.95
CA PRO A 156 -13.71 23.72 -0.18
C PRO A 156 -14.20 23.80 1.27
N SER A 157 -15.45 23.42 1.56
CA SER A 157 -15.98 23.38 2.93
C SER A 157 -15.36 22.24 3.76
N GLY A 158 -14.97 21.15 3.10
CA GLY A 158 -14.22 20.06 3.74
C GLY A 158 -12.83 20.49 4.20
N ILE A 159 -12.20 21.43 3.48
CA ILE A 159 -10.88 21.97 3.85
C ILE A 159 -10.94 22.75 5.17
N ASP A 160 -12.07 23.40 5.48
CA ASP A 160 -12.24 24.14 6.74
C ASP A 160 -12.26 23.23 7.97
N LEU A 161 -12.52 21.94 7.77
CA LEU A 161 -12.54 20.93 8.83
C LEU A 161 -11.16 20.30 9.06
N LEU A 162 -10.18 20.57 8.19
CA LEU A 162 -8.85 19.99 8.29
C LEU A 162 -8.06 20.65 9.43
N LYS A 163 -7.39 19.81 10.23
CA LYS A 163 -6.31 20.24 11.12
C LYS A 163 -5.00 19.90 10.42
N PRO A 164 -4.17 20.88 10.02
CA PRO A 164 -3.01 20.64 9.15
C PRO A 164 -1.84 19.98 9.90
N GLU A 165 -2.04 18.72 10.32
CA GLU A 165 -1.01 17.86 10.90
C GLU A 165 -0.27 17.07 9.81
N ARG A 166 -0.95 16.73 8.71
CA ARG A 166 -0.33 16.06 7.56
C ARG A 166 0.00 17.06 6.46
N ARG A 167 1.01 16.72 5.66
CA ARG A 167 1.53 17.60 4.60
C ARG A 167 0.47 18.00 3.57
N LEU A 168 -0.39 17.06 3.15
CA LEU A 168 -1.45 17.35 2.19
C LEU A 168 -2.46 18.35 2.76
N ASP A 169 -2.87 18.16 4.01
CA ASP A 169 -3.81 19.05 4.71
C ASP A 169 -3.28 20.49 4.72
N GLY A 170 -1.99 20.65 5.07
CA GLY A 170 -1.31 21.95 5.00
C GLY A 170 -1.32 22.55 3.60
N ALA A 171 -1.02 21.74 2.57
CA ALA A 171 -1.02 22.21 1.18
C ALA A 171 -2.42 22.63 0.69
N LEU A 172 -3.48 21.91 1.08
CA LEU A 172 -4.86 22.25 0.74
C LEU A 172 -5.33 23.54 1.42
N VAL A 173 -5.03 23.72 2.72
CA VAL A 173 -5.34 24.95 3.46
C VAL A 173 -4.62 26.15 2.84
N SER A 174 -3.34 26.00 2.49
CA SER A 174 -2.57 27.03 1.81
C SER A 174 -3.13 27.36 0.42
N ALA A 175 -3.49 26.36 -0.38
CA ALA A 175 -4.08 26.54 -1.71
C ALA A 175 -5.41 27.31 -1.65
N LYS A 176 -6.31 26.96 -0.71
CA LYS A 176 -7.57 27.67 -0.49
C LYS A 176 -7.37 29.12 -0.08
N THR A 177 -6.43 29.36 0.83
CA THR A 177 -6.10 30.71 1.29
C THR A 177 -5.60 31.58 0.13
N LEU A 178 -4.63 31.08 -0.64
CA LEU A 178 -4.07 31.78 -1.80
C LEU A 178 -5.12 32.08 -2.89
N GLY A 179 -5.98 31.10 -3.21
CA GLY A 179 -7.07 31.29 -4.17
C GLY A 179 -8.05 32.39 -3.73
N SER A 180 -8.37 32.45 -2.43
CA SER A 180 -9.26 33.48 -1.87
C SER A 180 -8.67 34.89 -2.00
N TYR A 181 -7.35 35.06 -1.83
CA TYR A 181 -6.68 36.35 -2.00
C TYR A 181 -6.68 36.87 -3.45
N ILE A 182 -6.60 35.97 -4.43
CA ILE A 182 -6.60 36.34 -5.85
C ILE A 182 -8.02 36.77 -6.28
N SER A 183 -9.06 36.11 -5.78
CA SER A 183 -10.45 36.48 -6.09
C SER A 183 -10.92 37.80 -5.47
N ILE A 184 -10.28 38.27 -4.39
CA ILE A 184 -10.60 39.57 -3.75
C ILE A 184 -9.85 40.74 -4.42
N SER A 185 -8.77 40.45 -5.15
CA SER A 185 -7.92 41.47 -5.78
C SER A 185 -8.22 41.70 -7.27
N GLN A 186 -9.29 41.09 -7.81
CA GLN A 186 -9.88 41.32 -9.13
C GLN A 186 -11.22 42.04 -8.99
#